data_AF-A0A930A7B6-F1
#
_entry.id   AF-A0A930A7B6-F1
#
_cell.length_a   1.000
_cell.length_b   1.000
_cell.length_c   1.000
_cell.angle_alpha   90.00
_cell.angle_beta   90.00
_cell.angle_gamma   90.00
#
_symmetry.space_group_name_H-M   'P 1'
#
loop_
_entity.id
_entity.type
_entity.pdbx_description
1 polymer ?
#
loop_
_entity_poly.entity_id
_entity_poly.type
_entity_poly.pdbx_seq_one_letter_code
_entity_poly.pdbx_strand_id
1 'polypeptide(L)' 'MKITEGYMPYLNYQTYYRIVGDITKPALVLLHGGPGSTHNYFELLDSLASDDYCIVMYDQLGCGNSYVEGHPELWTPETW' A
#
# COMPACT_ATOMS: atom_id res chain seq x y z
N MET A 1 -6.70 4.33 16.85
CA MET A 1 -5.92 3.32 16.09
C MET A 1 -4.67 4.00 15.58
N LYS A 2 -3.48 3.42 15.77
CA LYS A 2 -2.23 4.03 15.31
C LYS A 2 -2.13 3.86 13.79
N ILE A 3 -1.89 4.96 13.07
CA ILE A 3 -1.65 4.96 11.62
C ILE A 3 -0.20 5.43 11.41
N THR A 4 0.53 4.71 10.57
CA THR A 4 1.91 5.06 10.17
C THR A 4 1.97 5.02 8.65
N GLU A 5 2.40 6.11 8.04
CA GLU A 5 2.47 6.26 6.59
C GLU A 5 3.89 6.66 6.18
N GLY A 6 4.28 6.33 4.97
CA GLY A 6 5.58 6.68 4.46
C GLY A 6 5.85 6.13 3.08
N TYR A 7 7.11 6.22 2.67
CA TYR A 7 7.60 5.74 1.40
C TYR A 7 8.72 4.72 1.62
N MET A 8 8.76 3.71 0.78
CA MET A 8 9.81 2.70 0.77
C MET A 8 10.50 2.68 -0.59
N PRO A 9 11.84 2.64 -0.65
CA PRO A 9 12.54 2.54 -1.93
C PRO A 9 12.22 1.21 -2.61
N TYR A 10 11.92 1.26 -3.90
CA TYR A 10 11.65 0.08 -4.72
C TYR A 10 12.15 0.32 -6.15
N LEU A 11 13.09 -0.51 -6.61
CA LEU A 11 13.87 -0.28 -7.83
C LEU A 11 14.54 1.10 -7.79
N ASN A 12 14.31 1.93 -8.81
CA ASN A 12 14.79 3.32 -8.89
C ASN A 12 13.72 4.34 -8.45
N TYR A 13 12.65 3.88 -7.81
CA TYR A 13 11.50 4.69 -7.41
C TYR A 13 11.18 4.48 -5.92
N GLN A 14 9.98 4.90 -5.53
CA GLN A 14 9.45 4.69 -4.18
C GLN A 14 7.99 4.23 -4.27
N THR A 15 7.59 3.39 -3.33
CA THR A 15 6.18 3.03 -3.11
C THR A 15 5.68 3.61 -1.80
N TYR A 16 4.49 4.19 -1.84
CA TYR A 16 3.77 4.65 -0.66
C TYR A 16 3.20 3.46 0.10
N TYR A 17 3.30 3.48 1.44
CA TYR A 17 2.64 2.52 2.31
C TYR A 17 1.87 3.24 3.43
N ARG A 18 0.86 2.53 3.95
CA ARG A 18 0.07 2.89 5.12
C ARG A 18 -0.12 1.65 6.00
N ILE A 19 0.20 1.78 7.28
CA ILE A 19 0.10 0.72 8.29
C ILE A 19 -0.89 1.16 9.35
N VAL A 20 -1.82 0.29 9.68
CA VAL A 20 -2.83 0.50 10.71
C VAL A 20 -2.69 -0.56 11.80
N GLY A 21 -2.56 -0.12 13.05
CA GLY A 21 -2.41 -0.99 14.20
C GLY A 21 -0.97 -1.10 14.72
N ASP A 22 -0.70 -2.16 15.48
CA ASP A 22 0.60 -2.45 16.07
C ASP A 22 1.43 -3.33 15.12
N ILE A 23 2.53 -2.78 14.60
CA ILE A 23 3.42 -3.47 13.64
C ILE A 23 4.10 -4.72 14.21
N THR A 24 4.04 -4.93 15.53
CA THR A 24 4.53 -6.17 16.15
C THR A 24 3.57 -7.35 15.98
N LYS A 25 2.35 -7.11 15.47
CA LYS A 25 1.32 -8.12 15.20
C LYS A 25 1.47 -8.71 13.79
N PRO A 26 0.91 -9.90 13.52
CA PRO A 26 0.81 -10.45 12.18
C PRO A 26 0.20 -9.44 11.19
N ALA A 27 0.84 -9.29 10.03
CA ALA A 27 0.42 -8.33 9.01
C ALA A 27 -0.55 -8.95 8.01
N LEU A 28 -1.69 -8.29 7.79
CA LEU A 28 -2.55 -8.52 6.63
C LEU A 28 -2.17 -7.50 5.56
N VAL A 29 -1.54 -7.98 4.49
CA VAL A 29 -1.12 -7.15 3.36
C VAL A 29 -2.25 -7.08 2.34
N LEU A 30 -2.68 -5.86 2.00
CA LEU A 30 -3.79 -5.61 1.09
C LEU A 30 -3.25 -5.16 -0.27
N LEU A 31 -3.54 -5.95 -1.30
CA LEU A 31 -3.11 -5.71 -2.69
C LEU A 31 -4.29 -5.13 -3.47
N HIS A 32 -4.17 -3.89 -3.94
CA HIS A 32 -5.30 -3.27 -4.63
C HIS A 32 -5.48 -3.83 -6.05
N GLY A 33 -6.71 -3.75 -6.57
CA GLY A 33 -7.03 -4.07 -7.96
C GLY A 33 -6.75 -2.90 -8.90
N GLY A 34 -7.32 -2.94 -10.11
CA GLY A 34 -7.07 -1.95 -11.16
C GLY A 34 -6.97 -2.63 -12.53
N PRO A 35 -6.01 -2.24 -13.40
CA PRO A 35 -4.86 -1.33 -13.17
C PRO A 35 -5.22 0.12 -12.81
N GLY A 36 -4.38 0.80 -12.02
CA GLY A 36 -4.50 2.25 -11.74
C GLY A 36 -5.39 2.65 -10.54
N SER A 37 -5.80 1.70 -9.68
CA SER A 37 -6.50 2.01 -8.42
C SER A 37 -5.51 2.37 -7.30
N THR A 38 -5.99 2.53 -6.06
CA THR A 38 -5.17 2.93 -4.90
C THR A 38 -5.61 2.20 -3.63
N HIS A 39 -4.84 2.36 -2.54
CA HIS A 39 -5.15 1.83 -1.22
C HIS A 39 -6.43 2.42 -0.57
N ASN A 40 -6.96 3.55 -1.06
CA ASN A 40 -7.98 4.32 -0.32
C ASN A 40 -9.26 3.53 -0.04
N TYR A 41 -9.66 2.63 -0.94
CA TYR A 41 -10.85 1.81 -0.70
C TYR A 41 -10.62 0.72 0.34
N PHE A 42 -9.38 0.41 0.71
CA PHE A 42 -9.08 -0.50 1.83
C PHE A 42 -9.17 0.18 3.19
N GLU A 43 -9.26 1.50 3.27
CA GLU A 43 -9.41 2.20 4.56
C GLU A 43 -10.69 1.78 5.31
N LEU A 44 -11.72 1.31 4.59
CA LEU A 44 -12.91 0.71 5.20
C LEU A 44 -12.62 -0.58 6.00
N LEU A 45 -11.47 -1.22 5.74
CA LEU A 45 -10.97 -2.39 6.45
C LEU A 45 -10.07 -2.03 7.63
N ASP A 46 -9.85 -0.76 7.94
CA ASP A 46 -9.03 -0.34 9.09
C ASP A 46 -9.48 -1.00 10.40
N SER A 47 -10.79 -1.23 10.55
CA SER A 47 -11.35 -1.93 11.72
C SER A 47 -10.85 -3.36 11.91
N LEU A 48 -10.28 -3.99 10.88
CA LEU A 48 -9.63 -5.31 10.97
C LEU A 48 -8.26 -5.24 11.65
N ALA A 49 -7.66 -4.04 11.79
CA ALA A 49 -6.53 -3.82 12.68
C ALA A 49 -7.00 -3.86 14.15
N SER A 50 -7.42 -5.06 14.59
CA SER A 50 -7.76 -5.36 15.98
C SER A 50 -6.50 -5.71 16.78
N ASP A 51 -6.69 -6.21 18.00
CA ASP A 51 -5.58 -6.70 18.83
C ASP A 51 -4.78 -7.87 18.21
N ASP A 52 -5.30 -8.48 17.14
CA ASP A 52 -4.76 -9.69 16.51
C ASP A 52 -3.91 -9.42 15.27
N TYR A 53 -4.13 -8.29 14.57
CA TYR A 53 -3.48 -8.01 13.28
C TYR A 53 -3.10 -6.54 13.12
N CYS A 54 -2.09 -6.28 12.30
CA CYS A 54 -1.92 -4.98 11.65
C CYS A 54 -2.31 -5.06 10.18
N ILE A 55 -2.88 -3.98 9.64
CA ILE A 55 -3.20 -3.87 8.22
C ILE A 55 -2.08 -3.09 7.55
N VAL A 56 -1.52 -3.66 6.49
CA VAL A 56 -0.52 -3.01 5.64
C VAL A 56 -1.12 -2.86 4.25
N MET A 57 -1.25 -1.62 3.79
CA MET A 57 -1.67 -1.30 2.44
C MET A 57 -0.58 -0.46 1.77
N TYR A 58 -0.43 -0.61 0.46
CA TYR A 58 0.51 0.19 -0.32
C TYR A 58 -0.12 0.50 -1.68
N ASP A 59 0.33 1.61 -2.29
CA ASP A 59 0.01 1.89 -3.67
C ASP A 59 1.06 1.21 -4.55
N GLN A 60 0.62 0.34 -5.46
CA GLN A 60 1.46 -0.32 -6.46
C GLN A 60 2.22 0.72 -7.28
N LEU A 61 3.43 0.37 -7.74
CA LEU A 61 4.27 1.31 -8.48
C LEU A 61 3.53 1.87 -9.70
N GLY A 62 3.58 3.19 -9.87
CA GLY A 62 2.85 3.89 -10.92
C GLY A 62 1.39 4.21 -10.57
N CYS A 63 0.89 3.86 -9.39
CA CYS A 63 -0.48 4.14 -8.94
C CYS A 63 -0.50 5.07 -7.73
N GLY A 64 -1.58 5.84 -7.55
CA GLY A 64 -1.83 6.64 -6.34
C GLY A 64 -0.65 7.52 -5.92
N ASN A 65 -0.26 7.42 -4.66
CA ASN A 65 0.88 8.13 -4.09
C ASN A 65 2.24 7.59 -4.58
N SER A 66 2.26 6.43 -5.25
CA SER A 66 3.43 5.83 -5.92
C SER A 66 3.49 6.15 -7.42
N TYR A 67 2.71 7.13 -7.90
CA TYR A 67 2.68 7.52 -9.31
C TYR A 67 4.06 8.03 -9.79
N VAL A 68 4.44 7.63 -11.00
CA VAL A 68 5.66 8.08 -11.67
C VAL A 68 5.27 8.66 -13.02
N GLU A 69 5.50 9.96 -13.20
CA GLU A 69 5.10 10.69 -14.39
C GLU A 69 5.80 10.17 -15.65
N GLY A 70 5.04 9.89 -16.70
CA GLY A 70 5.58 9.45 -17.99
C GLY A 70 6.02 7.99 -18.06
N HIS A 71 5.68 7.17 -17.05
CA HIS A 71 6.11 5.77 -16.95
C HIS A 71 4.94 4.76 -16.90
N PRO A 72 4.08 4.68 -17.93
CA PRO A 72 2.96 3.74 -17.97
C PRO A 72 3.39 2.26 -18.04
N GLU A 73 4.62 1.98 -18.44
CA GLU A 73 5.20 0.62 -18.44
C GLU A 73 5.33 0.02 -17.03
N LEU A 74 5.24 0.83 -15.97
CA LEU A 74 5.27 0.37 -14.59
C LEU A 74 3.93 -0.22 -14.13
N TRP A 75 2.90 -0.19 -14.97
CA TRP A 75 1.58 -0.74 -14.64
C TRP A 75 1.48 -2.22 -15.00
N THR A 76 2.30 -3.04 -14.34
CA THR A 76 2.44 -4.46 -14.68
C THR A 76 2.72 -5.33 -13.44
N PRO A 77 2.28 -6.61 -13.42
CA PRO A 77 2.51 -7.51 -12.29
C PRO A 77 3.99 -7.71 -11.90
N GLU A 78 4.93 -7.52 -12.83
CA GLU A 78 6.36 -7.67 -12.56
C GLU A 78 6.92 -6.57 -11.64
N THR A 79 6.25 -5.42 -11.58
CA THR A 79 6.64 -4.25 -10.77
C THR A 79 5.69 -3.98 -9.62
N TRP A 80 4.69 -4.84 -9.39
CA TRP A 80 3.65 -4.66 -8.37
C TRP A 80 3.83 -5.61 -7.19
#